data_AF-A0A7M3XJN5-F1
#
_entry.id   AF-A0A7M3XJN5-F1
#
_cell.length_a   1.000
_cell.length_b   1.000
_cell.length_c   1.000
_cell.angle_alpha   90.00
_cell.angle_beta   90.00
_cell.angle_gamma   90.00
#
_symmetry.space_group_name_H-M   'P 1'
#
loop_
_entity.id
_entity.type
_entity.pdbx_description
1 polymer ?
#
loop_
_entity_poly.entity_id
_entity_poly.type
_entity_poly.pdbx_seq_one_letter_code
_entity_poly.pdbx_strand_id
1 'polypeptide(L)'
;RQFDVDLEGEILEWLDDVGEINPDTVLENQDIPIEKKTELLLLLCHWSSLGEWRCWDARLFLYVEPSLDTGVMSTESFLMPSVWSEFKSSISSLDRSTFIESVVIDWMSRRENLGETMDPSSDPRILPTMESHQEFSGGLFDIMEKSRLQGIPILLGREYLEPRSWHLGQERLENIIG
;
A
#
# COMPACT_ATOMS: atom_id res chain seq x y z
N ARG A 1 6.10 -9.12 -6.68
CA ARG A 1 4.93 -9.72 -7.34
C ARG A 1 4.19 -10.50 -6.27
N GLN A 2 2.86 -10.39 -6.21
CA GLN A 2 2.07 -11.38 -5.48
C GLN A 2 2.26 -12.68 -6.25
N PHE A 3 3.16 -13.55 -5.77
CA PHE A 3 3.55 -14.77 -6.50
C PHE A 3 2.47 -15.87 -6.40
N ASP A 4 1.38 -15.61 -5.67
CA ASP A 4 0.34 -16.59 -5.32
C ASP A 4 -0.94 -16.50 -6.17
N VAL A 5 -1.08 -15.49 -7.03
CA VAL A 5 -2.30 -15.28 -7.84
C VAL A 5 -1.97 -15.45 -9.32
N ASP A 6 -2.71 -16.34 -9.99
CA ASP A 6 -2.65 -16.56 -11.43
C ASP A 6 -3.29 -15.36 -12.16
N LEU A 7 -2.58 -14.22 -12.16
CA LEU A 7 -3.02 -13.00 -12.83
C LEU A 7 -3.23 -13.24 -14.33
N GLU A 8 -2.46 -14.15 -14.94
CA GLU A 8 -2.66 -14.62 -16.30
C GLU A 8 -4.08 -15.19 -16.46
N GLY A 9 -4.47 -16.09 -15.57
CA GLY A 9 -5.81 -16.66 -15.49
C GLY A 9 -6.89 -15.60 -15.28
N GLU A 10 -6.73 -14.68 -14.33
CA GLU A 10 -7.70 -13.61 -14.07
C GLU A 10 -7.90 -12.67 -15.28
N ILE A 11 -6.83 -12.37 -16.03
CA ILE A 11 -6.94 -11.58 -17.26
C ILE A 11 -7.68 -12.36 -18.35
N LEU A 12 -7.48 -13.68 -18.46
CA LEU A 12 -8.21 -14.53 -19.41
C LEU A 12 -9.69 -14.65 -19.04
N GLU A 13 -10.01 -14.83 -17.75
CA GLU A 13 -11.39 -14.84 -17.25
C GLU A 13 -12.08 -13.50 -17.53
N TRP A 14 -11.37 -12.38 -17.34
CA TRP A 14 -11.87 -11.06 -17.68
C TRP A 14 -12.17 -10.93 -19.19
N LEU A 15 -11.27 -11.43 -20.06
CA LEU A 15 -11.47 -11.43 -21.51
C LEU A 15 -12.70 -12.25 -21.92
N ASP A 16 -12.88 -13.43 -21.33
CA ASP A 16 -14.04 -14.28 -21.59
C ASP A 16 -15.37 -13.63 -21.15
N ASP A 17 -15.34 -12.86 -20.06
CA ASP A 17 -16.51 -12.16 -19.51
C ASP A 17 -16.94 -10.94 -20.36
N VAL A 18 -15.98 -10.14 -20.84
CA VAL A 18 -16.30 -8.96 -21.68
C VAL A 18 -16.56 -9.28 -23.14
N GLY A 19 -16.05 -10.43 -23.63
CA GLY A 19 -16.26 -10.88 -25.01
C GLY A 19 -15.35 -10.19 -26.03
N GLU A 20 -15.92 -9.74 -27.15
CA GLU A 20 -15.13 -9.17 -28.25
C GLU A 20 -14.59 -7.77 -27.89
N ILE A 21 -13.27 -7.63 -27.98
CA ILE A 21 -12.56 -6.34 -27.83
C ILE A 21 -12.00 -5.95 -29.19
N ASN A 22 -12.10 -4.68 -29.55
CA ASN A 22 -11.47 -4.16 -30.76
C ASN A 22 -9.97 -3.86 -30.51
N PRO A 23 -9.02 -4.66 -31.00
CA PRO A 23 -7.59 -4.45 -30.74
C PRO A 23 -7.05 -3.13 -31.32
N ASP A 24 -7.76 -2.51 -32.28
CA ASP A 24 -7.36 -1.26 -32.91
C ASP A 24 -7.80 -0.01 -32.12
N THR A 25 -8.49 -0.20 -30.98
CA THR A 25 -9.03 0.89 -30.16
C THR A 25 -8.52 0.80 -28.71
N VAL A 26 -8.16 1.95 -28.13
CA VAL A 26 -7.75 2.01 -26.71
C VAL A 26 -8.90 1.63 -25.78
N LEU A 27 -8.59 1.02 -24.63
CA LEU A 27 -9.58 0.49 -23.69
C LEU A 27 -10.62 1.54 -23.26
N GLU A 28 -10.20 2.79 -23.04
CA GLU A 28 -11.09 3.94 -22.74
C GLU A 28 -12.24 4.08 -23.74
N ASN A 29 -11.97 3.86 -25.03
CA ASN A 29 -12.93 4.04 -26.13
C ASN A 29 -13.72 2.76 -26.48
N GLN A 30 -13.52 1.65 -25.77
CA GLN A 30 -14.31 0.43 -25.97
C GLN A 30 -15.70 0.59 -25.33
N ASP A 31 -16.70 -0.07 -25.91
CA ASP A 31 -18.06 -0.17 -25.35
C ASP A 31 -18.10 -1.23 -24.24
N ILE A 32 -17.33 -0.98 -23.18
CA ILE A 32 -17.19 -1.84 -22.00
C ILE A 32 -17.55 -1.00 -20.76
N PRO A 33 -18.31 -1.54 -19.78
CA PRO A 33 -18.59 -0.83 -18.53
C PRO A 33 -17.33 -0.39 -17.80
N ILE A 34 -17.38 0.76 -17.12
CA ILE A 34 -16.22 1.32 -16.41
C ILE A 34 -15.70 0.38 -15.31
N GLU A 35 -16.59 -0.37 -14.67
CA GLU A 35 -16.25 -1.38 -13.67
C GLU A 35 -15.32 -2.44 -14.28
N LYS A 36 -15.65 -2.94 -15.48
CA LYS A 36 -14.83 -3.91 -16.20
C LYS A 36 -13.53 -3.32 -16.70
N LYS A 37 -13.54 -2.08 -17.21
CA LYS A 37 -12.31 -1.39 -17.60
C LYS A 37 -11.34 -1.23 -16.43
N THR A 38 -11.84 -0.84 -15.26
CA THR A 38 -11.03 -0.65 -14.05
C THR A 38 -10.57 -1.96 -13.42
N GLU A 39 -11.35 -3.05 -13.52
CA GLU A 39 -10.91 -4.41 -13.17
C GLU A 39 -9.65 -4.79 -13.96
N LEU A 40 -9.68 -4.71 -15.30
CA LEU A 40 -8.50 -5.01 -16.12
C LEU A 40 -7.32 -4.08 -15.79
N LEU A 41 -7.58 -2.78 -15.61
CA LEU A 41 -6.52 -1.83 -15.27
C LEU A 41 -5.82 -2.20 -13.95
N LEU A 42 -6.58 -2.60 -12.93
CA LEU A 42 -6.03 -3.05 -11.65
C LEU A 42 -5.20 -4.33 -11.82
N LEU A 43 -5.70 -5.32 -12.57
CA LEU A 43 -4.96 -6.55 -12.89
C LEU A 43 -3.62 -6.24 -13.58
N LEU A 44 -3.64 -5.33 -14.56
CA LEU A 44 -2.42 -4.88 -15.25
C LEU A 44 -1.46 -4.13 -14.32
N CYS A 45 -1.97 -3.33 -13.38
CA CYS A 45 -1.14 -2.69 -12.36
C CYS A 45 -0.48 -3.74 -11.44
N HIS A 46 -1.21 -4.76 -10.98
CA HIS A 46 -0.64 -5.85 -10.20
C HIS A 46 0.40 -6.64 -10.99
N TRP A 47 0.11 -6.94 -12.26
CA TRP A 47 1.02 -7.63 -13.17
C TRP A 47 2.34 -6.88 -13.33
N SER A 48 2.27 -5.56 -13.52
CA SER A 48 3.42 -4.69 -13.78
C SER A 48 4.15 -4.22 -12.51
N SER A 49 3.65 -4.55 -11.32
CA SER A 49 4.21 -4.11 -10.04
C SER A 49 5.57 -4.74 -9.74
N LEU A 50 6.57 -3.90 -9.44
CA LEU A 50 7.94 -4.32 -9.12
C LEU A 50 8.15 -4.81 -7.67
N GLY A 51 7.11 -4.74 -6.84
CA GLY A 51 7.16 -5.01 -5.41
C GLY A 51 5.80 -4.75 -4.79
N GLU A 52 5.58 -5.30 -3.61
CA GLU A 52 4.34 -5.13 -2.85
C GLU A 52 4.65 -5.08 -1.37
N TRP A 53 3.92 -4.23 -0.66
CA TRP A 53 3.91 -4.17 0.79
C TRP A 53 2.46 -4.07 1.25
N ARG A 54 2.11 -4.86 2.25
CA ARG A 54 0.78 -4.91 2.84
C ARG A 54 0.91 -4.88 4.35
N CYS A 55 -0.06 -4.29 5.02
CA CYS A 55 -0.19 -4.39 6.47
C CYS A 55 -1.67 -4.25 6.87
N TRP A 56 -1.96 -4.55 8.13
CA TRP A 56 -3.23 -4.17 8.75
C TRP A 56 -3.32 -2.65 8.90
N ASP A 57 -4.44 -2.04 8.52
CA ASP A 57 -4.64 -0.59 8.55
C ASP A 57 -4.26 0.04 9.90
N ALA A 58 -4.55 -0.63 11.02
CA ALA A 58 -4.22 -0.13 12.36
C ALA A 58 -2.70 0.08 12.57
N ARG A 59 -1.84 -0.68 11.86
CA ARG A 59 -0.38 -0.53 11.93
C ARG A 59 0.11 0.75 11.25
N LEU A 60 -0.67 1.35 10.35
CA LEU A 60 -0.29 2.60 9.68
C LEU A 60 -0.19 3.78 10.66
N PHE A 61 -0.93 3.72 11.79
CA PHE A 61 -0.75 4.69 12.89
C PHE A 61 0.60 4.57 13.60
N LEU A 62 1.29 3.45 13.48
CA LEU A 62 2.66 3.28 14.00
C LEU A 62 3.72 3.57 12.95
N TYR A 63 3.42 3.26 11.68
CA TYR A 63 4.43 3.24 10.62
C TYR A 63 4.48 4.52 9.80
N VAL A 64 3.34 5.19 9.62
CA VAL A 64 3.18 6.33 8.71
C VAL A 64 2.85 7.59 9.50
N GLU A 65 1.81 7.54 10.35
CA GLU A 65 1.32 8.70 11.11
C GLU A 65 2.43 9.48 11.86
N PRO A 66 3.40 8.85 12.54
CA PRO A 66 4.42 9.59 13.29
C PRO A 66 5.34 10.45 12.43
N SER A 67 5.37 10.21 11.12
CA SER A 67 6.19 10.95 10.15
C SER A 67 5.40 12.03 9.40
N LEU A 68 4.11 12.21 9.71
CA LEU A 68 3.25 13.24 9.12
C LEU A 68 3.19 14.46 10.03
N ASP A 69 3.25 15.64 9.43
CA ASP A 69 2.99 16.92 10.12
C ASP A 69 1.50 17.09 10.39
N THR A 70 0.66 16.52 9.51
CA THR A 70 -0.80 16.52 9.66
C THR A 70 -1.28 15.28 10.38
N GLY A 71 -2.05 15.47 11.46
CA GLY A 71 -2.63 14.35 12.21
C GLY A 71 -3.60 13.52 11.35
N VAL A 72 -3.58 12.20 11.54
CA VAL A 72 -4.46 11.27 10.82
C VAL A 72 -5.74 11.02 11.62
N MET A 73 -6.88 11.36 11.03
CA MET A 73 -8.18 11.26 11.72
C MET A 73 -8.75 9.84 11.73
N SER A 74 -8.45 9.04 10.72
CA SER A 74 -8.96 7.67 10.57
C SER A 74 -8.11 6.86 9.60
N THR A 75 -8.36 5.55 9.53
CA THR A 75 -7.69 4.69 8.55
C THR A 75 -7.95 5.15 7.11
N GLU A 76 -9.11 5.74 6.80
CA GLU A 76 -9.46 6.28 5.47
C GLU A 76 -8.48 7.34 4.97
N SER A 77 -7.87 8.10 5.87
CA SER A 77 -6.87 9.09 5.48
C SER A 77 -5.67 8.45 4.78
N PHE A 78 -5.32 7.20 5.11
CA PHE A 78 -4.25 6.47 4.43
C PHE A 78 -4.58 6.04 3.00
N LEU A 79 -5.82 6.23 2.53
CA LEU A 79 -6.16 6.05 1.12
C LEU A 79 -5.88 7.30 0.27
N MET A 80 -5.48 8.41 0.88
CA MET A 80 -5.18 9.65 0.16
C MET A 80 -3.74 9.63 -0.35
N PRO A 81 -3.49 9.78 -1.66
CA PRO A 81 -2.13 9.84 -2.20
C PRO A 81 -1.24 10.93 -1.58
N SER A 82 -1.84 12.04 -1.13
CA SER A 82 -1.12 13.13 -0.46
C SER A 82 -0.43 12.70 0.83
N VAL A 83 -1.04 11.80 1.61
CA VAL A 83 -0.45 11.25 2.84
C VAL A 83 0.84 10.49 2.52
N TRP A 84 0.83 9.72 1.44
CA TRP A 84 2.00 8.96 1.00
C TRP A 84 3.07 9.86 0.39
N SER A 85 2.69 10.94 -0.30
CA SER A 85 3.64 11.96 -0.77
C SER A 85 4.35 12.66 0.39
N GLU A 86 3.60 13.05 1.43
CA GLU A 86 4.14 13.65 2.65
C GLU A 86 5.07 12.67 3.39
N PHE A 87 4.59 11.45 3.64
CA PHE A 87 5.37 10.39 4.27
C PHE A 87 6.69 10.12 3.55
N LYS A 88 6.63 9.94 2.22
CA LYS A 88 7.79 9.71 1.36
C LYS A 88 8.80 10.86 1.43
N SER A 89 8.33 12.11 1.55
CA SER A 89 9.20 13.27 1.75
C SER A 89 9.86 13.25 3.12
N SER A 90 9.08 12.96 4.17
CA SER A 90 9.53 12.92 5.56
C SER A 90 10.67 11.91 5.77
N ILE A 91 10.45 10.67 5.32
CA ILE A 91 11.44 9.59 5.52
C ILE A 91 12.66 9.68 4.59
N SER A 92 12.64 10.54 3.56
CA SER A 92 13.74 10.65 2.59
C SER A 92 15.06 11.15 3.19
N SER A 93 14.98 11.74 4.38
CA SER A 93 16.14 12.23 5.15
C SER A 93 16.71 11.19 6.12
N LEU A 94 16.01 10.06 6.30
CA LEU A 94 16.37 9.00 7.23
C LEU A 94 17.06 7.84 6.50
N ASP A 95 17.93 7.14 7.21
CA ASP A 95 18.32 5.79 6.80
C ASP A 95 17.31 4.75 7.30
N ARG A 96 17.39 3.55 6.72
CA ARG A 96 16.50 2.43 7.03
C ARG A 96 16.52 2.03 8.50
N SER A 97 17.68 2.01 9.16
CA SER A 97 17.79 1.62 10.58
C SER A 97 17.11 2.66 11.45
N THR A 98 17.38 3.94 11.20
CA THR A 98 16.79 5.06 11.94
C THR A 98 15.26 5.05 11.84
N PHE A 99 14.69 4.78 10.66
CA PHE A 99 13.23 4.67 10.50
C PHE A 99 12.65 3.45 11.24
N ILE A 100 13.30 2.29 11.18
CA ILE A 100 12.82 1.09 11.88
C ILE A 100 12.86 1.30 13.40
N GLU A 101 13.95 1.87 13.91
CA GLU A 101 14.13 2.15 15.33
C GLU A 101 13.09 3.15 15.84
N SER A 102 12.76 4.20 15.08
CA SER A 102 11.75 5.18 15.49
C SER A 102 10.37 4.54 15.65
N VAL A 103 9.99 3.64 14.75
CA VAL A 103 8.74 2.88 14.84
C VAL A 103 8.71 1.98 16.09
N VAL A 104 9.80 1.27 16.38
CA VAL A 104 9.88 0.40 17.56
C VAL A 104 9.78 1.21 18.85
N ILE A 105 10.49 2.35 18.93
CA ILE A 105 10.46 3.23 20.09
C ILE A 105 9.06 3.80 20.31
N ASP A 106 8.38 4.25 19.25
CA ASP A 106 7.00 4.75 19.34
C ASP A 106 6.04 3.66 19.83
N TRP A 107 6.13 2.45 19.27
CA TRP A 107 5.33 1.31 19.72
C TRP A 107 5.54 0.98 21.21
N MET A 108 6.80 0.92 21.65
CA MET A 108 7.15 0.68 23.07
C MET A 108 6.58 1.77 23.98
N SER A 109 6.71 3.04 23.59
CA SER A 109 6.17 4.18 24.33
C SER A 109 4.64 4.12 24.45
N ARG A 110 3.93 3.87 23.33
CA ARG A 110 2.46 3.72 23.35
C ARG A 110 2.01 2.56 24.24
N ARG A 111 2.75 1.44 24.22
CA ARG A 111 2.49 0.29 25.08
C ARG A 111 2.65 0.63 26.57
N GLU A 112 3.76 1.26 26.93
CA GLU A 112 3.99 1.71 28.32
C GLU A 112 2.91 2.70 28.80
N ASN A 113 2.50 3.63 27.94
CA ASN A 113 1.42 4.59 28.24
C ASN A 113 0.06 3.93 28.49
N LEU A 114 -0.18 2.72 27.97
CA LEU A 114 -1.36 1.92 28.27
C LEU A 114 -1.25 1.12 29.58
N GLY A 115 -0.11 1.22 30.28
CA GLY A 115 0.17 0.47 31.51
C GLY A 115 0.56 -1.00 31.26
N GLU A 116 0.90 -1.34 30.03
CA GLU A 116 1.29 -2.71 29.65
C GLU A 116 2.75 -3.01 30.05
N THR A 117 3.04 -4.28 30.34
CA THR A 117 4.40 -4.68 30.70
C THR A 117 5.36 -4.62 29.51
N MET A 118 6.60 -4.18 29.78
CA MET A 118 7.74 -4.22 28.86
C MET A 118 8.69 -5.38 29.13
N ASP A 119 8.41 -6.19 30.15
CA ASP A 119 9.23 -7.33 30.51
C ASP A 119 8.84 -8.56 29.68
N PRO A 120 9.74 -9.08 28.80
CA PRO A 120 9.48 -10.28 28.00
C PRO A 120 9.24 -11.54 28.84
N SER A 121 9.68 -11.56 30.11
CA SER A 121 9.39 -12.66 31.02
C SER A 121 7.92 -12.66 31.48
N SER A 122 7.32 -11.48 31.52
CA SER A 122 5.91 -11.26 31.89
C SER A 122 4.97 -11.37 30.68
N ASP A 123 5.41 -10.96 29.48
CA ASP A 123 4.70 -11.19 28.22
C ASP A 123 5.65 -11.72 27.11
N PRO A 124 5.56 -13.02 26.77
CA PRO A 124 6.44 -13.62 25.77
C PRO A 124 6.16 -13.12 24.34
N ARG A 125 5.08 -12.37 24.10
CA ARG A 125 4.76 -11.83 22.77
C ARG A 125 5.51 -10.54 22.43
N ILE A 126 6.18 -9.90 23.40
CA ILE A 126 6.87 -8.62 23.18
C ILE A 126 7.93 -8.75 22.08
N LEU A 127 8.82 -9.72 22.17
CA LEU A 127 9.92 -9.88 21.21
C LEU A 127 9.39 -10.23 19.80
N PRO A 128 8.50 -11.23 19.61
CA PRO A 128 7.91 -11.48 18.29
C PRO A 128 7.14 -10.29 17.71
N THR A 129 6.48 -9.50 18.56
CA THR A 129 5.74 -8.31 18.10
C THR A 129 6.70 -7.22 17.65
N MET A 130 7.78 -7.00 18.39
CA MET A 130 8.85 -6.07 18.01
C MET A 130 9.50 -6.48 16.69
N GLU A 131 9.85 -7.76 16.52
CA GLU A 131 10.40 -8.30 15.27
C GLU A 131 9.43 -8.06 14.10
N SER A 132 8.13 -8.27 14.31
CA SER A 132 7.11 -7.95 13.30
C SER A 132 7.07 -6.45 12.97
N HIS A 133 7.19 -5.56 13.95
CA HIS A 133 7.27 -4.13 13.66
C HIS A 133 8.51 -3.78 12.83
N GLN A 134 9.67 -4.36 13.15
CA GLN A 134 10.92 -4.15 12.42
C GLN A 134 10.85 -4.65 10.97
N GLU A 135 10.29 -5.84 10.76
CA GLU A 135 10.14 -6.42 9.42
C GLU A 135 9.23 -5.56 8.54
N PHE A 136 8.04 -5.21 9.04
CA PHE A 136 7.06 -4.49 8.25
C PHE A 136 7.48 -3.03 8.01
N SER A 137 8.05 -2.33 9.00
CA SER A 137 8.55 -0.97 8.78
C SER A 137 9.76 -0.96 7.85
N GLY A 138 10.64 -1.96 7.95
CA GLY A 138 11.75 -2.12 7.02
C GLY A 138 11.28 -2.31 5.57
N GLY A 139 10.31 -3.20 5.34
CA GLY A 139 9.73 -3.40 4.00
C GLY A 139 9.01 -2.15 3.46
N LEU A 140 8.34 -1.40 4.33
CA LEU A 140 7.70 -0.13 3.97
C LEU A 140 8.74 0.88 3.47
N PHE A 141 9.84 1.06 4.23
CA PHE A 141 10.94 1.94 3.84
C PHE A 141 11.53 1.54 2.49
N ASP A 142 11.78 0.25 2.28
CA ASP A 142 12.36 -0.28 1.05
C ASP A 142 11.48 0.01 -0.18
N ILE A 143 10.15 -0.14 -0.06
CA ILE A 143 9.21 0.18 -1.16
C ILE A 143 9.15 1.68 -1.42
N MET A 144 9.08 2.51 -0.38
CA MET A 144 9.03 3.97 -0.55
C MET A 144 10.30 4.51 -1.20
N GLU A 145 11.48 4.05 -0.77
CA GLU A 145 12.76 4.44 -1.36
C GLU A 145 12.88 3.97 -2.80
N LYS A 146 12.47 2.74 -3.11
CA LYS A 146 12.46 2.23 -4.50
C LYS A 146 11.56 3.09 -5.39
N SER A 147 10.35 3.39 -4.93
CA SER A 147 9.43 4.29 -5.64
C SER A 147 10.03 5.70 -5.81
N ARG A 148 10.79 6.22 -4.84
CA ARG A 148 11.43 7.54 -4.90
C ARG A 148 12.56 7.57 -5.91
N LEU A 149 13.50 6.63 -5.80
CA LEU A 149 14.71 6.58 -6.61
C LEU A 149 14.42 6.27 -8.08
N GLN A 150 13.40 5.46 -8.35
CA GLN A 150 13.04 5.05 -9.71
C GLN A 150 11.93 5.91 -10.33
N GLY A 151 11.34 6.84 -9.57
CA GLY A 151 10.24 7.67 -10.05
C GLY A 151 8.97 6.87 -10.40
N ILE A 152 8.79 5.70 -9.79
CA ILE A 152 7.69 4.78 -10.09
C ILE A 152 6.48 5.14 -9.23
N PRO A 153 5.29 5.33 -9.83
CA PRO A 153 4.08 5.61 -9.07
C PRO A 153 3.71 4.44 -8.16
N ILE A 154 3.11 4.74 -7.02
CA ILE A 154 2.58 3.74 -6.07
C ILE A 154 1.17 3.41 -6.50
N LEU A 155 0.85 2.11 -6.57
CA LEU A 155 -0.52 1.62 -6.57
C LEU A 155 -1.01 1.55 -5.12
N LEU A 156 -2.03 2.33 -4.78
CA LEU A 156 -2.57 2.46 -3.43
C LEU A 156 -4.03 1.98 -3.40
N GLY A 157 -4.33 1.09 -2.45
CA GLY A 157 -5.69 0.60 -2.22
C GLY A 157 -5.78 -0.33 -1.02
N ARG A 158 -6.93 -0.99 -0.89
CA ARG A 158 -7.21 -2.04 0.11
C ARG A 158 -7.92 -3.18 -0.58
N GLU A 159 -7.79 -4.36 0.00
CA GLU A 159 -8.32 -5.61 -0.55
C GLU A 159 -9.82 -5.58 -0.86
N TYR A 160 -10.62 -4.87 -0.05
CA TYR A 160 -12.06 -4.77 -0.23
C TYR A 160 -12.51 -3.53 -1.03
N LEU A 161 -11.59 -2.71 -1.53
CA LEU A 161 -11.96 -1.59 -2.40
C LEU A 161 -12.25 -2.08 -3.81
N GLU A 162 -13.33 -1.56 -4.38
CA GLU A 162 -13.62 -1.72 -5.80
C GLU A 162 -12.47 -1.16 -6.66
N PRO A 163 -12.13 -1.79 -7.80
CA PRO A 163 -10.99 -1.39 -8.63
C PRO A 163 -10.95 0.10 -8.97
N ARG A 164 -12.09 0.71 -9.30
CA ARG A 164 -12.21 2.16 -9.58
C ARG A 164 -11.70 3.08 -8.46
N SER A 165 -11.74 2.63 -7.21
CA SER A 165 -11.36 3.41 -6.03
C SER A 165 -9.86 3.32 -5.69
N TRP A 166 -9.11 2.44 -6.38
CA TRP A 166 -7.67 2.38 -6.26
C TRP A 166 -7.02 3.60 -6.90
N HIS A 167 -5.86 4.01 -6.39
CA HIS A 167 -5.08 5.11 -6.95
C HIS A 167 -3.79 4.58 -7.57
N LEU A 168 -3.47 5.05 -8.78
CA LEU A 168 -2.15 4.91 -9.37
C LEU A 168 -1.47 6.29 -9.34
N GLY A 169 -0.50 6.44 -8.44
CA GLY A 169 0.06 7.75 -8.15
C GLY A 169 -0.99 8.67 -7.52
N GLN A 170 -1.27 9.81 -8.15
CA GLN A 170 -2.24 10.79 -7.64
C GLN A 170 -3.65 10.59 -8.22
N GLU A 171 -3.81 9.76 -9.25
CA GLU A 171 -5.06 9.58 -9.97
C GLU A 171 -5.77 8.30 -9.55
N ARG A 172 -7.10 8.34 -9.48
CA ARG A 172 -7.91 7.14 -9.35
C ARG A 172 -7.94 6.37 -10.67
N LEU A 173 -8.12 5.05 -10.59
CA LEU A 173 -8.21 4.21 -11.79
C LEU A 173 -9.37 4.61 -12.70
N GLU A 174 -10.52 5.03 -12.14
CA GLU A 174 -11.65 5.56 -12.94
C GLU A 174 -11.24 6.77 -13.78
N ASN A 175 -10.50 7.72 -13.21
CA ASN A 175 -10.07 8.94 -13.90
C ASN A 175 -9.05 8.67 -15.01
N ILE A 176 -8.32 7.55 -14.94
CA ILE A 176 -7.33 7.17 -15.94
C ILE A 176 -7.99 6.59 -17.21
N ILE A 177 -9.15 5.95 -17.06
CA ILE A 177 -9.75 5.14 -18.13
C ILE A 177 -11.14 5.62 -18.60
N GLY A 178 -11.63 6.75 -18.05
CA GLY A 178 -12.80 7.48 -18.55
C GLY A 178 -14.09 7.17 -17.81
#